data_AF-W4L7B9-F1
#
_entry.id   AF-W4L7B9-F1
#
_cell.length_a   1.000
_cell.length_b   1.000
_cell.length_c   1.000
_cell.angle_alpha   90.00
_cell.angle_beta   90.00
_cell.angle_gamma   90.00
#
_symmetry.space_group_name_H-M   'P 1'
#
loop_
_entity.id
_entity.type
_entity.pdbx_description
1 polymer ?
#
loop_
_entity_poly.entity_id
_entity_poly.type
_entity_poly.pdbx_seq_one_letter_code
_entity_poly.pdbx_strand_id
1 'polypeptide(L)'
;MTLPNFLVIGAGGSGTTAIYEYLRQHPQIYLTPQKETNFFGYEGQTLTFCGPGDHELVNESSITHLDAYQAQFDGITGEIAIGEVCPLYIFSASAPDCIRHYVPDVKLIAMLRHPADRAYTNYLHMLRDCSGVRTHLLKSHLIGV
;
A
#
# COMPACT_ATOMS: atom_id res chain seq x y z
N MET A 1 12.14 -19.45 6.47
CA MET A 1 11.20 -18.58 5.73
C MET A 1 11.12 -17.28 6.49
N THR A 2 11.45 -16.17 5.84
CA THR A 2 11.63 -14.87 6.50
C THR A 2 10.36 -14.04 6.33
N LEU A 3 9.94 -13.39 7.41
CA LEU A 3 8.79 -12.48 7.47
C LEU A 3 9.26 -11.13 8.03
N PRO A 4 8.51 -10.03 7.82
CA PRO A 4 8.93 -8.72 8.28
C PRO A 4 8.92 -8.63 9.81
N ASN A 5 9.88 -7.87 10.34
CA ASN A 5 9.94 -7.50 11.76
C ASN A 5 9.52 -6.04 12.00
N PHE A 6 9.23 -5.27 10.96
CA PHE A 6 8.48 -4.02 11.06
C PHE A 6 7.56 -3.78 9.84
N LEU A 7 6.48 -3.02 10.05
CA LEU A 7 5.53 -2.62 9.01
C LEU A 7 5.28 -1.12 9.09
N VAL A 8 5.33 -0.41 7.96
CA VAL A 8 4.81 0.95 7.84
C VAL A 8 3.38 0.86 7.30
N ILE A 9 2.41 0.98 8.21
CA ILE A 9 1.01 0.60 7.96
C ILE A 9 0.13 1.71 7.40
N GLY A 10 0.63 2.94 7.32
CA GLY A 10 -0.24 4.06 6.96
C GLY A 10 0.30 5.43 7.30
N ALA A 11 -0.38 6.48 6.86
CA ALA A 11 -1.58 6.48 6.03
C ALA A 11 -1.30 6.92 4.58
N GLY A 12 -2.06 6.41 3.60
CA GLY A 12 -1.99 6.91 2.22
C GLY A 12 -2.13 8.44 2.16
N GLY A 13 -1.19 9.11 1.48
CA GLY A 13 -1.11 10.58 1.39
C GLY A 13 -0.33 11.29 2.52
N SER A 14 0.35 10.54 3.41
CA SER A 14 1.15 11.09 4.52
C SER A 14 2.67 11.09 4.31
N GLY A 15 3.15 10.66 3.13
CA GLY A 15 4.59 10.62 2.83
C GLY A 15 5.24 9.23 2.95
N THR A 16 4.45 8.16 2.95
CA THR A 16 4.94 6.77 3.00
C THR A 16 5.82 6.37 1.81
N THR A 17 5.69 7.03 0.65
CA THR A 17 6.65 6.84 -0.45
C THR A 17 8.01 7.41 -0.09
N ALA A 18 8.08 8.60 0.52
CA ALA A 18 9.36 9.19 0.91
C ALA A 18 10.09 8.32 1.96
N ILE A 19 9.37 7.81 2.97
CA ILE A 19 9.99 6.94 3.97
C ILE A 19 10.48 5.61 3.36
N TYR A 20 9.72 5.03 2.41
CA TYR A 20 10.15 3.84 1.67
C TYR A 20 11.49 4.10 0.95
N GLU A 21 11.56 5.22 0.23
CA GLU A 21 12.76 5.65 -0.50
C GLU A 21 13.97 5.93 0.42
N TYR A 22 13.75 6.44 1.63
CA TYR A 22 14.82 6.70 2.59
C TYR A 22 15.30 5.44 3.31
N LEU A 23 14.37 4.59 3.76
CA LEU A 23 14.71 3.37 4.49
C LEU A 23 15.48 2.38 3.62
N ARG A 24 15.11 2.22 2.34
CA ARG A 24 15.81 1.30 1.41
C ARG A 24 17.27 1.66 1.14
N GLN A 25 17.72 2.86 1.52
CA GLN A 25 19.11 3.28 1.36
C GLN A 25 20.00 2.82 2.52
N HIS A 26 19.42 2.38 3.64
CA HIS A 26 20.19 1.99 4.81
C HIS A 26 20.72 0.55 4.67
N PRO A 27 22.03 0.29 4.84
CA PRO A 27 22.63 -1.01 4.57
C PRO A 27 22.18 -2.14 5.50
N GLN A 28 21.48 -1.82 6.58
CA GLN A 28 20.92 -2.81 7.53
C GLN A 28 19.39 -2.94 7.43
N ILE A 29 18.78 -2.33 6.42
CA ILE A 29 17.33 -2.39 6.21
C ILE A 29 17.04 -3.06 4.86
N TYR A 30 16.25 -4.12 4.91
CA TYR A 30 15.63 -4.72 3.74
C TYR A 30 14.16 -4.30 3.70
N LEU A 31 13.70 -3.86 2.52
CA LEU A 31 12.28 -3.64 2.25
C LEU A 31 11.84 -4.53 1.10
N THR A 32 10.59 -4.99 1.14
CA THR A 32 9.98 -5.69 0.01
C THR A 32 10.16 -4.88 -1.27
N PRO A 33 10.59 -5.49 -2.40
CA PRO A 33 10.80 -4.76 -3.65
C PRO A 33 9.49 -4.22 -4.22
N GLN A 34 8.39 -4.93 -4.00
CA GLN A 34 7.05 -4.41 -4.20
C GLN A 34 6.61 -3.61 -2.96
N LYS A 35 6.40 -2.32 -3.16
CA LYS A 35 5.68 -1.48 -2.19
C LYS A 35 4.18 -1.76 -2.31
N GLU A 36 3.45 -1.62 -1.21
CA GLU A 36 1.98 -1.78 -1.21
C GLU A 36 1.55 -3.19 -1.65
N THR A 37 2.15 -4.21 -1.04
CA THR A 37 1.83 -5.64 -1.30
C THR A 37 0.35 -5.98 -1.04
N ASN A 38 -0.28 -5.26 -0.09
CA ASN A 38 -1.66 -5.44 0.37
C ASN A 38 -1.95 -6.79 1.03
N PHE A 39 -0.94 -7.63 1.25
CA PHE A 39 -1.09 -9.00 1.72
C PHE A 39 -1.89 -9.10 3.02
N PHE A 40 -1.51 -8.36 4.06
CA PHE A 40 -2.24 -8.46 5.33
C PHE A 40 -3.69 -7.96 5.23
N GLY A 41 -4.01 -7.11 4.25
CA GLY A 41 -5.37 -6.65 4.00
C GLY A 41 -6.23 -7.65 3.22
N TYR A 42 -5.61 -8.45 2.36
CA TYR A 42 -6.32 -9.27 1.37
C TYR A 42 -5.90 -10.74 1.33
N GLU A 43 -5.24 -11.23 2.39
CA GLU A 43 -4.81 -12.63 2.49
C GLU A 43 -5.96 -13.60 2.15
N GLY A 44 -5.67 -14.54 1.24
CA GLY A 44 -6.60 -15.56 0.78
C GLY A 44 -7.78 -15.06 -0.08
N GLN A 45 -7.87 -13.76 -0.38
CA GLN A 45 -9.01 -13.20 -1.11
C GLN A 45 -8.81 -13.23 -2.63
N THR A 46 -9.91 -13.44 -3.36
CA THR A 46 -10.01 -13.11 -4.77
C THR A 46 -10.54 -11.69 -4.90
N LEU A 47 -9.75 -10.79 -5.47
CA LEU A 47 -10.10 -9.37 -5.57
C LEU A 47 -10.90 -9.09 -6.84
N THR A 48 -12.06 -8.45 -6.68
CA THR A 48 -12.98 -8.09 -7.77
C THR A 48 -13.43 -6.64 -7.65
N PHE A 49 -12.51 -5.73 -7.32
CA PHE A 49 -12.81 -4.30 -7.27
C PHE A 49 -13.10 -3.77 -8.69
N CYS A 50 -14.10 -2.90 -8.81
CA CYS A 50 -14.66 -2.46 -10.11
C CYS A 50 -14.61 -0.94 -10.32
N GLY A 51 -13.90 -0.19 -9.47
CA GLY A 51 -13.66 1.23 -9.67
C GLY A 51 -12.75 1.50 -10.87
N PRO A 52 -12.73 2.74 -11.40
CA PRO A 52 -11.85 3.10 -12.50
C PRO A 52 -10.37 2.86 -12.13
N GLY A 53 -9.71 1.95 -12.85
CA GLY A 53 -8.31 1.57 -12.62
C GLY A 53 -8.08 0.54 -11.51
N ASP A 54 -9.13 0.07 -10.83
CA ASP A 54 -8.99 -0.90 -9.73
C ASP A 54 -8.47 -2.26 -10.20
N HIS A 55 -8.72 -2.63 -11.46
CA HIS A 55 -8.24 -3.89 -12.02
C HIS A 55 -6.71 -3.95 -11.97
N GLU A 56 -6.04 -2.94 -12.55
CA GLU A 56 -4.59 -2.89 -12.62
C GLU A 56 -3.98 -2.45 -11.27
N LEU A 57 -4.59 -1.46 -10.60
CA LEU A 57 -4.01 -0.85 -9.39
C LEU A 57 -4.22 -1.67 -8.13
N VAL A 58 -5.21 -2.56 -8.09
CA VAL A 58 -5.56 -3.35 -6.90
C VAL A 58 -5.68 -4.83 -7.20
N ASN A 59 -6.54 -5.25 -8.14
CA ASN A 59 -6.84 -6.67 -8.34
C ASN A 59 -5.61 -7.46 -8.82
N GLU A 60 -4.88 -6.92 -9.80
CA GLU A 60 -3.68 -7.57 -10.36
C GLU A 60 -2.42 -7.32 -9.54
N SER A 61 -2.29 -6.13 -8.94
CA SER A 61 -1.08 -5.73 -8.23
C SER A 61 -0.97 -6.33 -6.82
N SER A 62 -2.09 -6.66 -6.17
CA SER A 62 -2.08 -7.14 -4.78
C SER A 62 -1.58 -8.57 -4.67
N ILE A 63 -0.76 -8.84 -3.67
CA ILE A 63 -0.34 -10.19 -3.30
C ILE A 63 -1.33 -10.72 -2.27
N THR A 64 -2.06 -11.79 -2.61
CA THR A 64 -3.04 -12.40 -1.70
C THR A 64 -2.63 -13.79 -1.18
N HIS A 65 -1.55 -14.35 -1.73
CA HIS A 65 -1.04 -15.67 -1.35
C HIS A 65 0.26 -15.57 -0.55
N LEU A 66 0.37 -16.40 0.50
CA LEU A 66 1.47 -16.37 1.45
C LEU A 66 2.83 -16.70 0.82
N ASP A 67 2.87 -17.63 -0.14
CA ASP A 67 4.10 -18.01 -0.85
C ASP A 67 4.64 -16.86 -1.71
N ALA A 68 3.77 -16.19 -2.47
CA ALA A 68 4.11 -14.99 -3.22
C ALA A 68 4.53 -13.84 -2.30
N TYR A 69 3.95 -13.75 -1.10
CA TYR A 69 4.34 -12.79 -0.09
C TYR A 69 5.73 -13.08 0.47
N GLN A 70 6.01 -14.34 0.82
CA GLN A 70 7.31 -14.77 1.33
C GLN A 70 8.43 -14.56 0.31
N ALA A 71 8.15 -14.74 -0.98
CA ALA A 71 9.12 -14.50 -2.06
C ALA A 71 9.60 -13.03 -2.12
N GLN A 72 8.86 -12.07 -1.55
CA GLN A 72 9.30 -10.68 -1.43
C GLN A 72 10.51 -10.50 -0.51
N PHE A 73 10.93 -11.54 0.22
CA PHE A 73 12.02 -11.51 1.20
C PHE A 73 13.23 -12.36 0.76
N ASP A 74 13.23 -12.93 -0.45
CA ASP A 74 14.30 -13.80 -0.94
C ASP A 74 15.64 -13.06 -1.17
N GLY A 75 15.60 -11.73 -1.28
CA GLY A 75 16.79 -10.90 -1.49
C GLY A 75 17.56 -10.54 -0.22
N ILE A 76 17.15 -11.02 0.96
CA ILE A 76 17.81 -10.71 2.23
C ILE A 76 19.18 -11.38 2.29
N THR A 77 20.21 -10.61 2.63
CA THR A 77 21.61 -11.09 2.70
C THR A 77 22.22 -10.97 4.09
N GLY A 78 21.63 -10.17 4.98
CA GLY A 78 22.11 -9.99 6.36
C GLY A 78 21.51 -8.79 7.10
N GLU A 79 20.48 -8.17 6.52
CA GLU A 79 19.80 -7.00 7.06
C GLU A 79 19.09 -7.34 8.38
N ILE A 80 19.13 -6.40 9.32
CA ILE A 80 18.59 -6.58 10.66
C ILE A 80 17.12 -6.16 10.70
N ALA A 81 16.80 -5.03 10.05
CA ALA A 81 15.43 -4.55 9.93
C ALA A 81 14.86 -5.02 8.60
N ILE A 82 13.83 -5.84 8.64
CA ILE A 82 13.18 -6.41 7.46
C ILE A 82 11.75 -5.92 7.50
N GLY A 83 11.30 -5.19 6.49
CA GLY A 83 10.00 -4.58 6.55
C GLY A 83 9.27 -4.42 5.24
N GLU A 84 8.06 -3.92 5.39
CA GLU A 84 7.13 -3.65 4.30
C GLU A 84 6.49 -2.28 4.54
N VAL A 85 6.18 -1.58 3.45
CA VAL A 85 5.41 -0.33 3.47
C VAL A 85 4.12 -0.54 2.70
N CYS A 86 3.00 -0.67 3.41
CA CYS A 86 1.65 -0.70 2.84
C CYS A 86 0.77 0.30 3.59
N PRO A 87 0.50 1.47 2.99
CA PRO A 87 -0.22 2.54 3.68
C PRO A 87 -1.71 2.28 3.92
N LEU A 88 -2.23 1.19 3.34
CA LEU A 88 -3.64 0.80 3.37
C LEU A 88 -4.01 0.03 4.65
N TYR A 89 -3.04 -0.59 5.32
CA TYR A 89 -3.29 -1.43 6.50
C TYR A 89 -3.96 -0.68 7.65
N ILE A 90 -3.65 0.60 7.85
CA ILE A 90 -4.30 1.41 8.88
C ILE A 90 -5.82 1.56 8.68
N PHE A 91 -6.32 1.32 7.46
CA PHE A 91 -7.74 1.38 7.11
C PHE A 91 -8.37 0.00 6.92
N SER A 92 -7.57 -1.07 6.88
CA SER A 92 -8.06 -2.42 6.66
C SER A 92 -8.59 -3.03 7.94
N ALA A 93 -9.79 -3.59 7.89
CA ALA A 93 -10.39 -4.30 9.03
C ALA A 93 -9.77 -5.69 9.25
N SER A 94 -9.26 -6.33 8.19
CA SER A 94 -8.64 -7.65 8.21
C SER A 94 -7.16 -7.61 8.60
N ALA A 95 -6.46 -6.51 8.29
CA ALA A 95 -5.03 -6.40 8.53
C ALA A 95 -4.60 -6.66 9.98
N PRO A 96 -5.27 -6.14 11.04
CA PRO A 96 -4.85 -6.39 12.41
C PRO A 96 -4.79 -7.88 12.78
N ASP A 97 -5.83 -8.64 12.42
CA ASP A 97 -5.91 -10.07 12.74
C ASP A 97 -4.89 -10.87 11.92
N CYS A 98 -4.73 -10.53 10.64
CA CYS A 98 -3.75 -11.16 9.76
C CYS A 98 -2.31 -10.88 10.22
N ILE A 99 -1.98 -9.64 10.57
CA ILE A 99 -0.68 -9.24 11.13
C ILE A 99 -0.41 -10.02 12.41
N ARG A 100 -1.38 -10.08 13.33
CA ARG A 100 -1.24 -10.82 14.59
C ARG A 100 -1.02 -12.31 14.36
N HIS A 101 -1.64 -12.88 13.33
CA HIS A 101 -1.50 -14.29 12.99
C HIS A 101 -0.08 -14.64 12.52
N TYR A 102 0.48 -13.87 11.59
CA TYR A 102 1.76 -14.19 10.96
C TYR A 102 2.98 -13.59 11.66
N VAL A 103 2.86 -12.37 12.20
CA VAL A 103 3.98 -11.59 12.75
C VAL A 103 3.58 -10.89 14.06
N PRO A 104 3.24 -11.63 15.12
CA PRO A 104 2.66 -11.07 16.36
C PRO A 104 3.56 -10.05 17.08
N ASP A 105 4.88 -10.15 16.92
CA ASP A 105 5.88 -9.29 17.57
C ASP A 105 6.39 -8.14 16.68
N VAL A 106 5.73 -7.92 15.54
CA VAL A 106 6.15 -6.93 14.55
C VAL A 106 6.06 -5.50 15.10
N LYS A 107 7.01 -4.65 14.72
CA LYS A 107 6.93 -3.22 15.03
C LYS A 107 6.03 -2.52 14.02
N LEU A 108 4.99 -1.84 14.50
CA LEU A 108 4.09 -1.06 13.65
C LEU A 108 4.49 0.42 13.65
N ILE A 109 4.65 0.99 12.46
CA ILE A 109 4.99 2.40 12.25
C ILE A 109 3.84 3.06 11.48
N ALA A 110 3.29 4.13 12.04
CA ALA A 110 2.26 4.94 11.40
C ALA A 110 2.74 6.38 11.19
N MET A 111 2.52 6.89 9.99
CA MET A 111 2.72 8.27 9.58
C MET A 111 1.37 8.95 9.35
N LEU A 112 1.05 9.94 10.16
CA LEU A 112 -0.20 10.68 10.07
C LEU A 112 0.04 12.09 9.54
N ARG A 113 -0.97 12.63 8.85
CA ARG A 113 -1.02 14.00 8.33
C ARG A 113 -2.38 14.60 8.67
N HIS A 114 -2.47 15.94 8.68
CA HIS A 114 -3.74 16.64 8.78
C HIS A 114 -4.78 16.03 7.82
N PRO A 115 -5.97 15.62 8.32
CA PRO A 115 -6.88 14.76 7.56
C PRO A 115 -7.42 15.43 6.29
N ALA A 116 -7.64 16.75 6.33
CA ALA A 116 -8.08 17.51 5.15
C ALA A 116 -7.02 17.49 4.04
N ASP A 117 -5.75 17.67 4.39
CA ASP A 117 -4.66 17.69 3.42
C ASP A 117 -4.40 16.31 2.82
N ARG A 118 -4.54 15.27 3.65
CA ARG A 118 -4.45 13.87 3.23
C ARG A 118 -5.57 13.54 2.23
N ALA A 119 -6.81 13.95 2.54
CA ALA A 119 -7.96 13.73 1.66
C ALA A 119 -7.79 14.48 0.32
N TYR A 120 -7.32 15.73 0.37
CA TYR A 120 -7.03 16.50 -0.83
C TYR A 120 -5.92 15.87 -1.68
N THR A 121 -4.85 15.37 -1.04
CA THR A 121 -3.78 14.63 -1.73
C THR A 121 -4.31 13.38 -2.42
N ASN A 122 -5.18 12.62 -1.76
CA ASN A 122 -5.81 11.43 -2.33
C ASN A 122 -6.67 11.78 -3.55
N TYR A 123 -7.46 12.86 -3.47
CA TYR A 123 -8.24 13.37 -4.60
C TYR A 123 -7.35 13.72 -5.81
N LEU A 124 -6.24 14.43 -5.60
CA LEU A 124 -5.31 14.76 -6.67
C LEU A 124 -4.63 13.51 -7.28
N HIS A 125 -4.30 12.51 -6.47
CA HIS A 125 -3.80 11.22 -6.97
C HIS A 125 -4.81 10.54 -7.90
N MET A 126 -6.08 10.43 -7.47
CA MET A 126 -7.13 9.86 -8.30
C MET A 126 -7.32 10.63 -9.61
N LEU A 127 -7.27 11.97 -9.59
CA LEU A 127 -7.37 12.77 -10.82
C LEU A 127 -6.21 12.52 -11.80
N ARG A 128 -5.00 12.32 -11.28
CA ARG A 128 -3.81 12.05 -12.09
C ARG A 128 -3.88 10.65 -12.72
N ASP A 129 -4.20 9.65 -11.90
CA ASP A 129 -4.08 8.24 -12.27
C ASP A 129 -5.32 7.74 -13.03
N CYS A 130 -6.52 8.23 -12.69
CA CYS A 130 -7.77 7.92 -13.38
C CYS A 130 -8.05 8.90 -14.55
N SER A 131 -7.06 9.14 -15.41
CA SER A 131 -7.15 10.11 -16.51
C SER A 131 -8.27 9.83 -17.54
N GLY A 132 -8.93 8.67 -17.50
CA GLY A 132 -10.18 8.37 -18.23
C GLY A 132 -11.45 9.05 -17.69
N VAL A 133 -11.44 9.58 -16.46
CA VAL A 133 -12.59 10.27 -15.84
C VAL A 133 -12.72 11.72 -16.32
N ARG A 134 -11.64 12.31 -16.87
CA ARG A 134 -11.63 13.69 -17.39
C ARG A 134 -12.67 13.92 -18.49
N THR A 135 -13.04 12.86 -19.21
CA THR A 135 -14.02 12.89 -20.31
C THR A 135 -15.48 12.96 -19.87
N HIS A 136 -15.81 12.62 -18.61
CA HIS A 136 -17.20 12.62 -18.14
C HIS A 136 -17.58 13.87 -17.33
N LEU A 137 -16.65 14.45 -16.57
CA LEU A 137 -16.94 15.64 -15.74
C LEU A 137 -16.91 16.96 -16.52
N LEU A 138 -16.12 17.06 -17.60
CA LEU A 138 -16.08 18.27 -18.43
C LEU A 138 -17.19 18.34 -19.50
N LYS A 139 -17.91 17.23 -19.77
CA LYS A 139 -19.03 17.22 -20.72
C LYS A 139 -20.38 17.62 -20.12
N SER A 140 -20.51 17.69 -18.79
CA SER A 140 -21.76 18.06 -18.13
C SER A 140 -21.86 19.56 -17.76
N HIS A 141 -20.83 20.37 -18.01
CA HIS A 141 -20.80 21.79 -17.63
C HIS A 141 -20.51 22.76 -18.79
N LEU A 142 -20.51 22.29 -20.06
CA LEU A 142 -20.26 23.14 -21.24
C LEU A 142 -21.35 23.01 -22.32
N ILE A 143 -22.61 22.79 -21.91
CA ILE A 143 -23.78 23.02 -22.78
C ILE A 143 -24.70 23.95 -22.02
N GLY A 144 -24.60 25.25 -22.29
CA GLY A 144 -25.48 26.25 -21.66
C GLY A 144 -24.94 27.68 -21.63
N VAL A 145 -24.40 28.19 -22.74
CA VAL A 145 -24.55 29.60 -23.17
C VAL A 145 -24.63 29.60 -24.70
#